data_AF-A0A7J2LM91-F1
#
_entry.id   AF-A0A7J2LM91-F1
#
_cell.length_a   1.000
_cell.length_b   1.000
_cell.length_c   1.000
_cell.angle_alpha   90.00
_cell.angle_beta   90.00
_cell.angle_gamma   90.00
#
_symmetry.space_group_name_H-M   'P 1'
#
loop_
_entity.id
_entity.type
_entity.pdbx_description
1 polymer ?
#
loop_
_entity_poly.entity_id
_entity_poly.type
_entity_poly.pdbx_seq_one_letter_code
_entity_poly.pdbx_strand_id
1 'polypeptide(L)' 'MAGKKRKTVLASGVFDLLHLGHVKFLEEAKKAGGENARLIVIIARDSTVEKLKGSRPIVP' A
#
# COMPACT_ATOMS: atom_id res chain seq x y z
N MET A 1 -16.64 -1.51 -29.18
CA MET A 1 -15.33 -1.07 -28.65
C MET A 1 -15.05 -1.84 -27.37
N ALA A 2 -13.94 -2.59 -27.29
CA ALA A 2 -13.57 -3.31 -26.07
C ALA A 2 -13.24 -2.29 -24.96
N GLY A 3 -13.96 -2.34 -23.83
CA GLY A 3 -13.72 -1.44 -22.70
C GLY A 3 -12.27 -1.53 -22.21
N LYS A 4 -11.65 -0.38 -21.91
CA LYS A 4 -10.25 -0.29 -21.49
C LYS A 4 -10.03 -1.17 -20.25
N LYS A 5 -9.10 -2.14 -20.33
CA LYS A 5 -8.80 -3.07 -19.24
C LYS A 5 -8.39 -2.30 -17.98
N ARG A 6 -9.04 -2.58 -16.84
CA ARG A 6 -8.77 -1.93 -15.56
C ARG A 6 -7.36 -2.28 -15.06
N LYS A 7 -6.48 -1.29 -14.89
CA LYS A 7 -5.13 -1.51 -14.33
C LYS A 7 -5.22 -1.81 -12.82
N THR A 8 -4.37 -2.71 -12.35
CA THR A 8 -4.20 -2.96 -10.91
C THR A 8 -2.82 -2.48 -10.49
N VAL A 9 -2.78 -1.62 -9.48
CA VAL A 9 -1.56 -1.15 -8.82
C VAL A 9 -1.43 -1.88 -7.50
N LEU A 10 -0.19 -2.26 -7.18
CA LEU A 10 0.14 -2.96 -5.96
C LEU A 10 1.11 -2.10 -5.15
N ALA A 11 0.76 -1.83 -3.91
CA ALA A 11 1.61 -1.15 -2.93
C ALA A 11 1.86 -2.11 -1.76
N SER A 12 3.05 -2.07 -1.17
CA SER A 12 3.37 -2.86 0.02
C SER A 12 4.08 -2.01 1.05
N GLY A 13 3.87 -2.33 2.33
CA GLY A 13 4.50 -1.60 3.42
C GLY A 13 4.05 -2.10 4.78
N VAL A 14 4.70 -1.57 5.81
CA VAL A 14 4.30 -1.82 7.19
C VAL A 14 3.07 -0.98 7.55
N PHE A 15 3.05 0.28 7.13
CA PHE A 15 1.96 1.23 7.41
C PHE A 15 1.60 1.39 8.89
N ASP A 16 2.55 1.12 9.78
CA ASP A 16 2.42 1.36 11.22
C ASP A 16 2.29 2.87 11.49
N LEU A 17 1.45 3.22 12.48
CA LEU A 17 1.02 4.60 12.77
C LEU A 17 0.64 5.39 11.51
N LEU A 18 -0.46 5.01 10.84
CA LEU A 18 -0.94 5.70 9.63
C LEU A 18 -0.95 7.23 9.79
N HIS A 19 -0.22 7.92 8.92
CA HIS A 19 -0.09 9.37 8.90
C HIS A 19 -0.19 9.88 7.45
N LEU A 20 -0.23 11.22 7.29
CA LEU A 20 -0.45 11.88 5.99
C LEU A 20 0.54 11.46 4.88
N GLY A 21 1.74 11.03 5.25
CA GLY A 21 2.74 10.51 4.30
C GLY A 21 2.26 9.23 3.63
N HIS A 22 1.71 8.29 4.40
CA HIS A 22 1.12 7.06 3.85
C HIS A 22 -0.10 7.34 2.98
N VAL A 23 -0.96 8.28 3.39
CA VAL A 23 -2.13 8.68 2.59
C VAL A 23 -1.70 9.22 1.23
N LYS A 24 -0.79 10.21 1.21
CA LYS A 24 -0.24 10.75 -0.05
C LYS A 24 0.41 9.68 -0.90
N PHE A 25 1.20 8.79 -0.28
CA PHE A 25 1.82 7.68 -1.00
C PHE A 25 0.78 6.78 -1.71
N LEU A 26 -0.29 6.38 -1.01
CA LEU A 26 -1.33 5.51 -1.57
C LEU A 26 -2.19 6.25 -2.63
N GLU A 27 -2.44 7.54 -2.45
CA GLU A 27 -3.11 8.38 -3.44
C GLU A 27 -2.32 8.46 -4.75
N GLU A 28 -1.03 8.77 -4.67
CA GLU A 28 -0.15 8.84 -5.85
C GLU A 28 0.03 7.46 -6.50
N ALA A 29 0.13 6.39 -5.70
CA ALA A 29 0.16 5.02 -6.22
C ALA A 29 -1.09 4.70 -7.04
N LYS A 30 -2.29 5.03 -6.54
CA LYS A 30 -3.54 4.82 -7.29
C LYS A 30 -3.57 5.66 -8.57
N LYS A 31 -3.17 6.94 -8.50
CA LYS A 31 -3.12 7.85 -9.66
C LYS A 31 -2.20 7.33 -10.76
N ALA A 32 -1.06 6.73 -10.41
CA ALA A 32 -0.15 6.12 -11.39
C ALA A 32 -0.80 5.00 -12.23
N GLY A 33 -1.83 4.34 -11.70
CA GLY A 33 -2.63 3.35 -12.44
C GLY A 33 -3.68 3.95 -13.39
N GLY A 34 -3.91 5.26 -13.32
CA GLY A 34 -4.96 5.98 -14.05
C GLY A 34 -6.31 6.02 -13.32
N GLU A 35 -7.25 6.78 -13.88
CA GLU A 35 -8.56 7.10 -13.30
C GLU A 35 -9.35 5.88 -12.79
N ASN A 36 -9.33 4.78 -13.55
CA ASN A 36 -10.07 3.56 -13.21
C ASN A 36 -9.23 2.50 -12.47
N ALA A 37 -8.04 2.83 -11.95
CA ALA A 37 -7.17 1.84 -11.33
C ALA A 37 -7.80 1.15 -10.11
N ARG A 38 -7.45 -0.12 -9.92
CA ARG A 38 -7.61 -0.82 -8.63
C ARG A 38 -6.30 -0.70 -7.87
N LEU A 39 -6.33 -0.21 -6.64
CA LEU A 39 -5.18 -0.29 -5.73
C LEU A 39 -5.36 -1.49 -4.80
N ILE A 40 -4.34 -2.33 -4.70
CA ILE A 40 -4.22 -3.39 -3.69
C ILE A 40 -3.05 -3.04 -2.80
N VAL A 41 -3.27 -3.01 -1.49
CA VAL A 41 -2.24 -2.70 -0.50
C VAL A 41 -1.94 -3.95 0.31
N ILE A 42 -0.67 -4.37 0.31
CA ILE A 42 -0.17 -5.50 1.09
C ILE A 42 0.46 -4.96 2.37
N ILE A 43 -0.08 -5.39 3.50
CA ILE A 43 0.43 -5.03 4.83
C ILE A 43 1.40 -6.12 5.30
N ALA A 44 2.59 -5.71 5.75
CA ALA A 44 3.55 -6.62 6.34
C ALA A 44 3.01 -7.19 7.66
N ARG A 45 3.25 -8.49 7.91
CA ARG A 45 2.92 -9.12 9.20
C ARG A 45 3.87 -8.61 10.28
N ASP A 46 3.41 -8.53 11.53
CA ASP A 46 4.24 -8.23 12.72
C ASP A 46 5.55 -9.02 12.74
N SER A 47 5.48 -10.33 12.49
CA SER A 47 6.66 -11.20 12.48
C SER A 47 7.69 -10.81 11.42
N THR A 48 7.24 -10.23 10.30
CA THR A 48 8.12 -9.70 9.25
C THR A 48 8.76 -8.38 9.71
N VAL A 49 7.99 -7.51 10.36
CA VAL A 49 8.49 -6.24 10.90
C VAL A 49 9.53 -6.50 11.99
N GLU A 50 9.23 -7.39 12.94
CA GLU A 50 10.11 -7.77 14.03
C GLU A 50 11.41 -8.38 13.52
N LYS A 51 11.32 -9.29 12.53
CA LYS A 51 12.51 -9.88 11.90
C LYS A 51 13.40 -8.85 11.20
N LEU A 52 12.81 -7.83 10.56
CA LEU A 52 13.55 -6.84 9.77
C LEU A 52 14.06 -5.65 10.58
N LYS A 53 13.28 -5.19 11.57
CA LYS A 53 13.55 -3.98 12.34
C LYS A 53 14.04 -4.27 13.77
N GLY A 54 13.95 -5.52 14.24
CA GLY A 54 14.28 -5.89 15.61
C GLY A 54 13.25 -5.44 16.65
N SER A 55 12.13 -4.88 16.21
CA SER A 55 11.03 -4.42 17.06
C SER A 55 9.68 -4.67 16.39
N ARG A 56 8.66 -4.85 17.23
CA ARG A 56 7.27 -4.99 16.76
C ARG A 56 6.72 -3.64 16.29
N PRO A 57 5.72 -3.64 15.39
CA PRO A 57 4.97 -2.43 15.09
C PRO A 57 4.27 -1.91 16.36
N ILE A 58 4.06 -0.60 16.42
CA ILE A 58 3.42 0.10 17.54
C ILE A 58 1.92 -0.22 17.55
N VAL A 59 1.29 -0.27 16.36
CA VAL A 59 -0.10 -0.70 16.18
C VAL A 59 -0.11 -2.08 15.51
N PRO A 60 -0.63 -3.11 16.20
CA PRO A 60 -0.78 -4.46 15.64
C PRO A 60 -2.00 -4.58 14.71
#